data_AF-A0A1W2B6I5-F1
#
_entry.id   AF-A0A1W2B6I5-F1
#
_cell.length_a   1.000
_cell.length_b   1.000
_cell.length_c   1.000
_cell.angle_alpha   90.00
_cell.angle_beta   90.00
_cell.angle_gamma   90.00
#
_symmetry.space_group_name_H-M   'P 1'
#
loop_
_entity.id
_entity.type
_entity.pdbx_description
1 polymer ?
#
loop_
_entity_poly.entity_id
_entity_poly.type
_entity_poly.pdbx_seq_one_letter_code
_entity_poly.pdbx_strand_id
1 'polypeptide(L)'
;MAHNQRIAHEVSRFMNERSTVRRHDSVISDKEREVDSKRLKVEIMALTLMELMPELGITREDMERKMKEIEERGWAINPPSHFCLCPKCGKKVFDYTEKAFEATCMYCGQNVPMYPGDTIE
;
A
#
# COMPACT_ATOMS: atom_id res chain seq x y z
N MET A 1 -21.46 30.86 -43.83
CA MET A 1 -20.83 31.08 -42.52
C MET A 1 -20.95 29.89 -41.55
N ALA A 2 -22.00 29.05 -41.63
CA ALA A 2 -22.18 27.88 -40.74
C ALA A 2 -21.15 26.74 -40.90
N HIS A 3 -20.53 26.58 -42.08
CA HIS A 3 -19.57 25.51 -42.36
C HIS A 3 -18.24 25.69 -41.61
N ASN A 4 -17.71 26.93 -41.55
CA ASN A 4 -16.47 27.24 -40.83
C ASN A 4 -16.62 27.07 -39.31
N GLN A 5 -17.82 27.30 -38.76
CA GLN A 5 -18.10 27.07 -37.34
C GLN A 5 -18.11 25.58 -36.96
N ARG A 6 -18.60 24.70 -37.84
CA ARG A 6 -18.55 23.24 -37.60
C ARG A 6 -17.12 22.70 -37.60
N ILE A 7 -16.31 23.11 -38.57
CA ILE A 7 -14.90 22.70 -38.65
C ILE A 7 -14.12 23.17 -37.42
N ALA A 8 -14.32 24.41 -36.97
CA ALA A 8 -13.67 24.92 -35.76
C ALA A 8 -14.05 24.12 -34.49
N HIS A 9 -15.32 23.71 -34.38
CA HIS A 9 -15.80 22.88 -33.27
C HIS A 9 -15.23 21.46 -33.30
N GLU A 10 -15.15 20.83 -34.48
CA GLU A 10 -14.54 19.50 -34.65
C GLU A 10 -13.04 19.50 -34.37
N VAL A 11 -12.31 20.53 -34.84
CA VAL A 11 -10.89 20.69 -34.54
C VAL A 11 -10.66 20.92 -33.03
N SER A 12 -11.49 21.74 -32.39
CA SER A 12 -11.41 21.97 -30.94
C SER A 12 -11.69 20.70 -30.16
N ARG A 13 -12.69 19.92 -30.57
CA ARG A 13 -13.02 18.61 -29.96
C ARG A 13 -11.86 17.62 -30.12
N PHE A 14 -11.30 17.50 -31.32
CA PHE A 14 -10.18 16.62 -31.59
C PHE A 14 -8.92 17.00 -30.79
N MET A 15 -8.64 18.30 -30.66
CA MET A 15 -7.53 18.77 -29.84
C MET A 15 -7.74 18.49 -28.35
N ASN A 16 -8.98 18.60 -27.86
CA ASN A 16 -9.32 18.32 -26.47
C ASN A 16 -9.22 16.81 -26.17
N GLU A 17 -9.71 15.96 -27.07
CA GLU A 17 -9.58 14.49 -26.97
C GLU A 17 -8.11 14.02 -27.04
N ARG A 18 -7.27 14.64 -27.88
CA ARG A 18 -5.82 14.36 -27.88
C ARG A 18 -5.13 14.82 -26.60
N SER A 19 -5.58 15.93 -26.01
CA SER A 19 -5.04 16.43 -24.74
C SER A 19 -5.38 15.51 -23.56
N THR A 20 -6.59 14.94 -23.52
CA THR A 20 -6.97 13.97 -22.47
C THR A 20 -6.20 12.66 -22.60
N VAL A 21 -6.00 12.15 -23.82
CA VAL A 21 -5.20 10.94 -24.05
C VAL A 21 -3.75 11.13 -23.62
N ARG A 22 -3.09 12.23 -24.01
CA ARG A 22 -1.71 12.53 -23.60
C ARG A 22 -1.53 12.64 -22.08
N ARG A 23 -2.54 13.19 -21.38
CA ARG A 23 -2.53 13.26 -19.91
C ARG A 23 -2.72 11.89 -19.27
N HIS A 24 -3.53 11.02 -19.86
CA HIS A 24 -3.66 9.65 -19.40
C HIS A 24 -2.36 8.86 -19.59
N ASP A 25 -1.71 8.99 -20.74
CA ASP A 25 -0.44 8.31 -21.04
C ASP A 25 0.68 8.75 -20.08
N SER A 26 0.76 10.05 -19.77
CA SER A 26 1.73 10.55 -18.79
C SER A 26 1.48 10.03 -17.38
N VAL A 27 0.22 9.97 -16.94
CA VAL A 27 -0.15 9.46 -15.62
C VAL A 27 0.10 7.95 -15.51
N ILE A 28 -0.12 7.20 -16.58
CA ILE A 28 0.19 5.76 -16.62
C ILE A 28 1.71 5.57 -16.52
N SER A 29 2.49 6.31 -17.30
CA SER A 29 3.96 6.24 -17.28
C SER A 29 4.57 6.57 -15.91
N ASP A 30 4.03 7.58 -15.22
CA ASP A 30 4.50 7.94 -13.87
C ASP A 30 4.15 6.85 -12.83
N LYS A 31 2.96 6.24 -12.95
CA LYS A 31 2.56 5.12 -12.09
C LYS A 31 3.39 3.86 -12.32
N GLU A 32 3.72 3.54 -13.58
CA GLU A 32 4.59 2.41 -13.91
C GLU A 32 5.97 2.59 -13.28
N ARG A 33 6.55 3.80 -13.39
CA ARG A 33 7.82 4.14 -12.73
C ARG A 33 7.76 4.03 -11.20
N GLU A 34 6.64 4.42 -10.60
CA GLU A 34 6.44 4.30 -9.15
C GLU A 34 6.35 2.82 -8.72
N VAL A 35 5.63 1.99 -9.50
CA VAL A 35 5.53 0.54 -9.25
C VAL A 35 6.89 -0.13 -9.40
N ASP A 36 7.65 0.19 -10.43
CA ASP A 36 9.00 -0.34 -10.63
C ASP A 36 9.96 0.08 -9.51
N SER A 37 9.87 1.33 -9.05
CA SER A 37 10.65 1.81 -7.91
C SER A 37 10.30 1.06 -6.62
N LYS A 38 9.01 0.81 -6.37
CA LYS A 38 8.56 0.02 -5.21
C LYS A 38 9.00 -1.43 -5.30
N ARG A 39 8.92 -2.04 -6.49
CA ARG A 39 9.39 -3.40 -6.73
C ARG A 39 10.89 -3.53 -6.43
N LEU A 40 11.70 -2.61 -6.95
CA LEU A 40 13.14 -2.59 -6.71
C LEU A 40 13.46 -2.49 -5.20
N LYS A 41 12.72 -1.66 -4.46
CA LYS A 41 12.88 -1.56 -3.01
C LYS A 41 12.60 -2.88 -2.30
N VAL A 42 11.53 -3.59 -2.68
CA VAL A 42 11.21 -4.90 -2.11
C VAL A 42 12.29 -5.92 -2.42
N GLU A 43 12.82 -5.93 -3.65
CA GLU A 43 13.92 -6.82 -4.06
C GLU A 43 15.19 -6.56 -3.22
N ILE A 44 15.56 -5.29 -3.02
CA ILE A 44 16.69 -4.91 -2.17
C ILE A 44 16.47 -5.34 -0.71
N MET A 45 15.25 -5.12 -0.18
CA MET A 45 14.92 -5.54 1.19
C MET A 45 15.02 -7.06 1.36
N ALA A 46 14.54 -7.83 0.38
CA ALA A 46 14.62 -9.29 0.40
C ALA A 46 16.08 -9.78 0.40
N LEU A 47 16.94 -9.18 -0.44
CA LEU A 47 18.37 -9.47 -0.46
C LEU A 47 19.04 -9.13 0.87
N THR A 48 18.75 -7.94 1.42
CA THR A 48 19.29 -7.49 2.71
C THR A 48 18.90 -8.45 3.83
N LEU A 49 17.64 -8.91 3.86
CA LEU A 49 17.18 -9.88 4.85
C LEU A 49 17.91 -11.22 4.73
N MET A 50 18.12 -11.71 3.51
CA MET A 50 18.88 -12.96 3.30
C MET A 50 20.33 -12.86 3.77
N GLU A 51 20.97 -11.70 3.64
CA GLU A 51 22.32 -11.47 4.17
C GLU A 51 22.35 -11.39 5.70
N LEU A 52 21.31 -10.82 6.31
CA LEU A 52 21.19 -10.69 7.79
C LEU A 52 20.73 -11.96 8.49
N MET A 53 20.06 -12.88 7.80
CA MET A 53 19.59 -14.16 8.35
C MET A 53 20.65 -14.92 9.15
N PRO A 54 21.87 -15.18 8.62
CA PRO A 54 22.91 -15.88 9.39
C PRO A 54 23.38 -15.11 10.63
N GLU A 55 23.40 -13.77 10.60
CA GLU A 55 23.77 -12.94 11.75
C GLU A 55 22.74 -13.05 12.88
N LEU A 56 21.46 -13.18 12.51
CA LEU A 56 20.34 -13.33 13.44
C LEU A 56 20.10 -14.79 13.85
N GLY A 57 20.87 -15.74 13.31
CA GLY A 57 20.68 -17.17 13.54
C GLY A 57 19.36 -17.70 12.97
N ILE A 58 18.78 -17.02 11.98
CA ILE A 58 17.52 -17.40 11.33
C ILE A 58 17.84 -18.37 10.20
N THR A 59 17.23 -19.55 10.26
CA THR A 59 17.37 -20.56 9.20
C THR A 59 16.38 -20.32 8.06
N ARG A 60 16.63 -20.95 6.92
CA ARG A 60 15.70 -20.92 5.80
C ARG A 60 14.35 -21.54 6.17
N GLU A 61 14.39 -22.62 6.95
CA GLU A 61 13.23 -23.34 7.44
C GLU A 61 12.36 -22.47 8.35
N ASP A 62 12.97 -21.58 9.15
CA ASP A 62 12.23 -20.62 9.97
C ASP A 62 11.47 -19.59 9.12
N MET A 63 12.09 -19.12 8.03
CA MET A 63 11.46 -18.21 7.08
C MET A 63 10.31 -18.89 6.33
N GLU A 64 10.52 -20.11 5.81
CA GLU A 64 9.48 -20.86 5.10
C GLU A 64 8.28 -21.17 6.01
N ARG A 65 8.54 -21.56 7.27
CA ARG A 65 7.49 -21.72 8.27
C ARG A 65 6.73 -20.41 8.51
N LYS A 66 7.44 -19.29 8.62
CA LYS A 66 6.81 -18.00 8.84
C LYS A 66 6.00 -17.50 7.64
N MET A 67 6.48 -17.75 6.42
CA MET A 67 5.74 -17.45 5.19
C MET A 67 4.44 -18.24 5.14
N LYS A 68 4.49 -19.53 5.44
CA LYS A 68 3.30 -20.38 5.50
C LYS A 68 2.30 -19.90 6.54
N GLU A 69 2.75 -19.53 7.75
CA GLU A 69 1.89 -18.93 8.77
C GLU A 69 1.20 -17.65 8.26
N ILE A 70 1.90 -16.80 7.52
CA ILE A 70 1.34 -15.55 6.98
C ILE A 70 0.34 -15.84 5.85
N GLU A 71 0.63 -16.79 4.97
CA GLU A 71 -0.27 -17.25 3.91
C GLU A 71 -1.55 -17.85 4.50
N GLU A 72 -1.43 -18.72 5.52
CA GLU A 72 -2.54 -19.37 6.19
C GLU A 72 -3.40 -18.38 7.00
N ARG A 73 -2.79 -17.34 7.56
CA ARG A 73 -3.53 -16.23 8.21
C ARG A 73 -4.32 -15.38 7.22
N GLY A 74 -4.21 -15.66 5.92
CA GLY A 74 -4.97 -14.97 4.89
C GLY A 74 -4.71 -13.47 4.95
N TRP A 75 -3.44 -13.07 5.11
CA TRP A 75 -3.02 -11.67 4.94
C TRP A 75 -3.40 -11.23 3.52
N ALA A 76 -4.65 -10.79 3.39
CA ALA A 76 -5.07 -9.99 2.27
C ALA A 76 -4.15 -8.78 2.29
N ILE A 77 -3.64 -8.40 1.13
CA ILE A 77 -2.89 -7.16 0.90
C ILE A 77 -3.86 -5.96 1.01
N ASN A 78 -4.88 -6.05 1.87
CA ASN A 78 -5.75 -4.98 2.30
C ASN A 78 -5.29 -4.62 3.71
N PRO A 79 -4.60 -3.48 3.89
CA PRO A 79 -4.28 -3.02 5.23
C PRO A 79 -5.59 -2.89 6.03
N PRO A 80 -5.58 -3.16 7.34
CA PRO A 80 -6.74 -2.87 8.17
C PRO A 80 -7.11 -1.39 7.97
N SER A 81 -8.31 -1.12 7.47
CA SER A 81 -8.83 0.24 7.30
C SER A 81 -9.05 0.93 8.64
N HIS A 82 -9.08 0.15 9.73
CA HIS A 82 -9.32 0.62 11.07
C HIS A 82 -8.01 0.78 11.83
N PHE A 83 -7.74 2.01 12.26
CA PHE A 83 -6.64 2.34 13.15
C PHE A 83 -7.15 3.20 14.32
N CYS A 84 -6.47 3.06 15.46
CA CYS A 84 -6.62 3.97 16.60
C CYS A 84 -5.24 4.55 16.95
N LEU A 85 -5.21 5.55 17.84
CA LEU A 85 -3.96 6.07 18.37
C LEU A 85 -3.60 5.34 19.66
N CYS A 86 -2.34 4.93 19.78
CA CYS A 86 -1.85 4.36 21.02
C CYS A 86 -1.95 5.40 22.16
N PRO A 87 -2.62 5.10 23.28
CA PRO A 87 -2.75 6.04 24.40
C PRO A 87 -1.41 6.36 25.07
N LYS A 88 -0.39 5.51 24.88
CA LYS A 88 0.94 5.69 25.46
C LYS A 88 1.88 6.54 24.60
N CYS A 89 1.88 6.34 23.28
CA CYS A 89 2.86 6.96 22.39
C CYS A 89 2.27 7.76 21.22
N GLY A 90 0.94 7.81 21.09
CA GLY A 90 0.23 8.57 20.06
C GLY A 90 0.40 8.02 18.63
N LYS A 91 1.15 6.93 18.44
CA LYS A 91 1.35 6.31 17.12
C LYS A 91 0.14 5.48 16.71
N LYS A 92 -0.10 5.39 15.41
CA LYS A 92 -1.18 4.56 14.84
C LYS A 92 -0.97 3.09 15.19
N VAL A 93 -2.04 2.48 15.68
CA VAL A 93 -2.16 1.04 15.93
C VAL A 93 -3.27 0.54 15.03
N PHE A 94 -2.99 -0.50 14.25
CA PHE A 94 -3.96 -1.09 13.36
C PHE A 94 -4.40 -2.45 13.90
N ASP A 95 -5.62 -2.82 13.56
CA ASP A 95 -6.20 -4.10 13.94
C ASP A 95 -5.63 -5.23 13.08
N TYR A 96 -4.53 -5.83 13.53
CA TYR A 96 -3.89 -6.98 12.88
C TYR A 96 -4.22 -8.32 13.57
N THR A 97 -5.18 -8.29 14.49
CA THR A 97 -5.40 -9.33 15.50
C THR A 97 -6.71 -10.06 15.23
N GLU A 98 -6.67 -11.39 15.23
CA GLU A 98 -7.89 -12.23 15.20
C GLU A 98 -8.72 -12.09 16.48
N LYS A 99 -8.12 -11.55 17.55
CA LYS A 99 -8.81 -11.26 18.79
C LYS A 99 -9.64 -9.99 18.61
N ALA A 100 -10.95 -10.16 18.67
CA ALA A 100 -11.86 -9.05 18.68
C ALA A 100 -11.49 -8.08 19.81
N PHE A 101 -11.34 -6.82 19.44
CA PHE A 101 -11.23 -5.66 20.33
C PHE A 101 -9.88 -5.34 21.01
N GLU A 102 -8.77 -5.98 20.63
CA GLU A 102 -7.46 -5.67 21.23
C GLU A 102 -6.31 -5.79 20.22
N ALA A 103 -5.49 -4.73 20.09
CA ALA A 103 -4.28 -4.73 19.28
C ALA A 103 -3.04 -4.33 20.10
N THR A 104 -1.87 -4.86 19.79
CA THR A 104 -0.61 -4.46 20.44
C THR A 104 0.09 -3.38 19.62
N CYS A 105 0.45 -2.26 20.26
CA CYS A 105 1.22 -1.20 19.61
C CYS A 105 2.63 -1.70 19.26
N MET A 106 2.93 -1.80 17.96
CA MET A 106 4.24 -2.24 17.45
C MET A 106 5.42 -1.34 17.86
N TYR A 107 5.16 -0.11 18.35
CA TYR A 107 6.21 0.84 18.71
C TYR A 107 6.56 0.86 20.19
N CYS A 108 5.61 0.57 21.08
CA CYS A 108 5.82 0.68 22.52
C CYS A 108 5.36 -0.54 23.33
N GLY A 109 4.85 -1.58 22.66
CA GLY A 109 4.41 -2.85 23.25
C GLY A 109 3.12 -2.77 24.06
N GLN A 110 2.46 -1.61 24.13
CA GLN A 110 1.23 -1.44 24.88
C GLN A 110 0.06 -2.16 24.19
N ASN A 111 -0.74 -2.91 24.94
CA ASN A 111 -2.04 -3.40 24.47
C ASN A 111 -3.03 -2.24 24.42
N VAL A 112 -3.69 -2.08 23.28
CA VAL A 112 -4.62 -1.00 22.97
C VAL A 112 -5.99 -1.62 22.65
N PRO A 113 -7.04 -1.25 23.40
CA PRO A 113 -8.39 -1.69 23.08
C PRO A 113 -8.84 -1.04 21.76
N MET A 114 -9.52 -1.81 20.91
CA MET A 114 -10.00 -1.38 19.60
C MET A 114 -11.50 -1.63 19.48
N TYR A 115 -12.34 -0.60 19.51
CA TYR A 115 -13.79 -0.79 19.33
C TYR A 115 -14.19 -0.58 17.86
N PRO A 116 -15.19 -1.33 17.32
CA PRO A 116 -15.69 -1.11 15.98
C PRO A 116 -16.31 0.28 15.92
N GLY A 117 -15.82 1.13 15.03
CA GLY A 117 -16.25 2.52 14.89
C GLY A 117 -15.29 3.58 15.44
N ASP A 118 -14.24 3.20 16.17
CA ASP A 118 -13.20 4.13 16.67
C ASP A 118 -12.20 4.58 15.59
N THR A 119 -12.54 4.45 14.31
CA THR A 119 -11.78 5.07 13.22
C THR A 119 -11.80 6.58 13.40
N ILE A 120 -10.67 7.12 13.82
CA ILE A 120 -10.41 8.55 13.79
C ILE A 120 -10.07 8.87 12.33
N GLU A 121 -10.96 9.56 11.63
CA GLU A 121 -10.72 10.12 10.28
C GLU A 121 -9.53 11.09 10.27
#